data_AF-A0A3M1D0W7-F1
#
_entry.id   AF-A0A3M1D0W7-F1
#
_cell.length_a   1.000
_cell.length_b   1.000
_cell.length_c   1.000
_cell.angle_alpha   90.00
_cell.angle_beta   90.00
_cell.angle_gamma   90.00
#
_symmetry.space_group_name_H-M   'P 1'
#
loop_
_entity.id
_entity.type
_entity.pdbx_description
1 polymer ?
#
loop_
_entity_poly.entity_id
_entity_poly.type
_entity_poly.pdbx_seq_one_letter_code
_entity_poly.pdbx_strand_id
1 'polypeptide(L)'
;MVLLVLTLACRPDGGASPSETGRDTGIDTGAPTAPTAVDVSPLSVAWRWSAGGLDADRLRRGFDWDLSWLGALPPPDGGHLVPIDDDGPTRVFQLDPAALGLPDRALPALTDALVELRQWSEWRGHVDLGRLLMRTLHEPWYYYAITGACADLDQWRQQRGSPEWDRYDVVVSQLASGGRVVWLPPAGTPVAELGFLVGTGTAPLGDGWQAEEFETVDLMANGQQRFAAWSADGRLEPAANPEVVAAGTAGNCLWCHEDHLMTGTPDNPSTDTALSYEEWAARIDGWQAELQAWRSSLQTSIDTTDHDVHADGELVVREFLLPTVDRVAAEWGVDEEQARSIIAERGLTLETDAEWPGRGAVLRRSEVDAVLAERLGRAPPAVLDDARHLADDEPLRGAEWAGFVDCSG
;
A
#
# COMPACT_ATOMS: atom_id res chain seq x y z
N MET A 1 -17.40 19.16 -3.88
CA MET A 1 -17.15 18.91 -2.45
C MET A 1 -18.10 17.81 -2.01
N VAL A 2 -17.81 16.57 -2.43
CA VAL A 2 -18.61 15.40 -2.06
C VAL A 2 -18.14 15.00 -0.67
N LEU A 3 -18.98 15.30 0.33
CA LEU A 3 -18.85 14.76 1.67
C LEU A 3 -19.24 13.28 1.56
N LEU A 4 -18.33 12.43 1.05
CA LEU A 4 -18.55 10.99 1.06
C LEU A 4 -18.39 10.54 2.51
N VAL A 5 -19.44 9.89 2.96
CA VAL A 5 -19.67 9.47 4.33
C VAL A 5 -18.67 8.36 4.68
N LEU A 6 -17.57 8.74 5.33
CA LEU A 6 -16.56 7.91 6.01
C LEU A 6 -17.14 7.18 7.24
N THR A 7 -18.34 6.57 7.12
CA THR A 7 -18.95 5.79 8.21
C THR A 7 -18.92 4.28 7.98
N LEU A 8 -18.09 3.78 7.07
CA LEU A 8 -17.77 2.35 6.99
C LEU A 8 -16.30 2.11 7.34
N ALA A 9 -16.03 2.35 8.63
CA ALA A 9 -15.21 1.54 9.51
C ALA A 9 -13.72 1.33 9.17
N CYS A 10 -12.87 2.23 9.68
CA CYS A 10 -11.56 1.87 10.26
C CYS A 10 -11.71 1.06 11.57
N ARG A 11 -12.79 0.29 11.72
CA ARG A 11 -13.09 -0.48 12.93
C ARG A 11 -13.10 -1.94 12.52
N PRO A 12 -12.12 -2.77 12.94
CA PRO A 12 -12.19 -4.19 12.69
C PRO A 12 -13.47 -4.72 13.35
N ASP A 13 -14.24 -5.51 12.61
CA ASP A 13 -15.26 -6.35 13.21
C ASP A 13 -14.56 -7.19 14.29
N GLY A 14 -15.06 -7.13 15.52
CA GLY A 14 -14.43 -7.72 16.70
C GLY A 14 -14.22 -9.23 16.55
N GLY A 15 -13.06 -9.62 16.03
CA GLY A 15 -12.54 -10.98 16.01
C GLY A 15 -11.84 -11.29 17.33
N ALA A 16 -12.13 -12.46 17.89
CA ALA A 16 -11.54 -12.91 19.15
C ALA A 16 -10.04 -13.20 19.00
N SER A 17 -9.24 -12.67 19.92
CA SER A 17 -7.81 -12.97 20.10
C SER A 17 -7.58 -14.47 20.34
N PRO A 18 -6.72 -15.15 19.56
CA PRO A 18 -6.16 -16.44 19.92
C PRO A 18 -4.82 -16.28 20.65
N SER A 19 -4.63 -17.14 21.64
CA SER A 19 -3.43 -17.23 22.48
C SER A 19 -2.15 -17.51 21.68
N GLU A 20 -1.09 -16.74 21.97
CA GLU A 20 0.28 -17.01 21.54
C GLU A 20 0.71 -18.43 21.92
N THR A 21 0.91 -19.27 20.91
CA THR A 21 1.70 -20.50 21.07
C THR A 21 2.85 -20.45 20.06
N GLY A 22 3.99 -19.91 20.53
CA GLY A 22 5.22 -19.88 19.76
C GLY A 22 5.62 -21.30 19.32
N ARG A 23 5.58 -21.54 18.00
CA ARG A 23 6.25 -22.68 17.39
C ARG A 23 7.60 -22.21 16.88
N ASP A 24 8.63 -22.68 17.56
CA ASP A 24 10.02 -22.63 17.11
C ASP A 24 10.16 -23.48 15.84
N THR A 25 10.11 -22.81 14.68
CA THR A 25 10.37 -23.43 13.38
C THR A 25 11.87 -23.34 13.14
N GLY A 26 12.61 -24.39 13.52
CA GLY A 26 14.06 -24.48 13.34
C GLY A 26 14.48 -24.46 11.87
N ILE A 27 14.41 -23.30 11.23
CA ILE A 27 14.93 -22.99 9.91
C ILE A 27 16.32 -22.39 10.13
N ASP A 28 17.32 -23.00 9.50
CA ASP A 28 18.70 -22.52 9.46
C ASP A 28 18.74 -21.20 8.67
N THR A 29 18.75 -20.07 9.38
CA THR A 29 18.72 -18.70 8.84
C THR A 29 20.11 -18.23 8.41
N GLY A 30 20.77 -18.99 7.53
CA GLY A 30 21.92 -18.46 6.80
C GLY A 30 21.58 -17.05 6.33
N ALA A 31 22.44 -16.07 6.65
CA ALA A 31 22.14 -14.65 6.46
C ALA A 31 21.55 -14.46 5.04
N PRO A 32 20.34 -13.90 4.90
CA PRO A 32 19.73 -13.76 3.60
C PRO A 32 20.72 -13.06 2.68
N THR A 33 20.87 -13.56 1.47
CA THR A 33 21.66 -12.91 0.42
C THR A 33 20.68 -12.19 -0.49
N ALA A 34 20.91 -10.89 -0.73
CA ALA A 34 20.11 -10.15 -1.68
C ALA A 34 20.14 -10.86 -3.04
N PRO A 35 19.02 -10.95 -3.77
CA PRO A 35 18.99 -11.58 -5.09
C PRO A 35 20.07 -10.99 -5.99
N THR A 36 20.92 -11.86 -6.54
CA THR A 36 22.21 -11.47 -7.12
C THR A 36 22.14 -11.17 -8.62
N ALA A 37 20.95 -11.19 -9.22
CA ALA A 37 20.73 -10.79 -10.61
C ALA A 37 19.42 -9.99 -10.73
N VAL A 38 19.55 -8.69 -10.99
CA VAL A 38 18.43 -7.82 -11.35
C VAL A 38 17.94 -8.22 -12.74
N ASP A 39 16.66 -8.55 -12.85
CA ASP A 39 15.98 -8.89 -14.09
C ASP A 39 14.71 -8.03 -14.24
N VAL A 40 14.91 -6.91 -14.92
CA VAL A 40 13.86 -5.95 -15.29
C VAL A 40 13.40 -6.16 -16.73
N SER A 41 13.53 -7.39 -17.25
CA SER A 41 13.04 -7.71 -18.58
C SER A 41 11.54 -7.44 -18.72
N PRO A 42 11.09 -7.01 -19.90
CA PRO A 42 9.69 -6.73 -20.14
C PRO A 42 8.77 -7.88 -19.71
N LEU A 43 7.73 -7.56 -18.96
CA LEU A 43 6.77 -8.50 -18.42
C LEU A 43 5.43 -8.39 -19.17
N SER A 44 4.87 -9.53 -19.56
CA SER A 44 3.49 -9.53 -20.04
C SER A 44 2.54 -9.54 -18.84
N VAL A 45 1.75 -8.49 -18.73
CA VAL A 45 0.78 -8.30 -17.65
C VAL A 45 -0.64 -8.28 -18.23
N ALA A 46 -1.61 -8.70 -17.45
CA ALA A 46 -3.00 -8.70 -17.84
C ALA A 46 -3.87 -8.06 -16.78
N TRP A 47 -4.90 -7.35 -17.22
CA TRP A 47 -5.98 -6.91 -16.37
C TRP A 47 -7.28 -7.59 -16.82
N ARG A 48 -7.96 -8.19 -15.84
CA ARG A 48 -9.21 -8.93 -16.05
C ARG A 48 -10.32 -8.24 -15.28
N TRP A 49 -11.33 -7.79 -16.00
CA TRP A 49 -12.45 -7.06 -15.41
C TRP A 49 -13.76 -7.80 -15.62
N SER A 50 -14.74 -7.49 -14.77
CA SER A 50 -16.14 -7.88 -15.01
C SER A 50 -16.90 -6.73 -15.69
N ALA A 51 -18.14 -6.94 -16.14
CA ALA A 51 -18.87 -5.92 -16.90
C ALA A 51 -18.76 -4.49 -16.32
N GLY A 52 -18.37 -3.52 -17.15
CA GLY A 52 -18.23 -2.10 -16.76
C GLY A 52 -16.82 -1.62 -16.42
N GLY A 53 -15.78 -2.39 -16.75
CA GLY A 53 -14.39 -2.00 -16.51
C GLY A 53 -13.92 -0.72 -17.22
N LEU A 54 -12.84 -0.14 -16.70
CA LEU A 54 -12.03 0.93 -17.27
C LEU A 54 -11.70 0.72 -18.75
N ASP A 55 -11.53 1.81 -19.49
CA ASP A 55 -10.85 1.78 -20.79
C ASP A 55 -9.32 1.72 -20.62
N ALA A 56 -8.58 1.55 -21.72
CA ALA A 56 -7.14 1.30 -21.65
C ALA A 56 -6.37 2.51 -21.10
N ASP A 57 -6.87 3.72 -21.34
CA ASP A 57 -6.21 4.94 -20.86
C ASP A 57 -6.48 5.15 -19.37
N ARG A 58 -7.73 4.98 -18.92
CA ARG A 58 -8.08 5.00 -17.49
C ARG A 58 -7.32 3.96 -16.68
N LEU A 59 -7.26 2.72 -17.19
CA LEU A 59 -6.47 1.67 -16.56
C LEU A 59 -4.99 2.06 -16.44
N ARG A 60 -4.41 2.60 -17.51
CA ARG A 60 -3.02 3.05 -17.49
C ARG A 60 -2.82 4.17 -16.46
N ARG A 61 -3.69 5.19 -16.43
CA ARG A 61 -3.56 6.30 -15.47
C ARG A 61 -3.70 5.84 -14.02
N GLY A 62 -4.65 4.94 -13.73
CA GLY A 62 -4.80 4.32 -12.41
C GLY A 62 -3.59 3.47 -12.02
N PHE A 63 -3.05 2.69 -12.96
CA PHE A 63 -1.83 1.91 -12.71
C PHE A 63 -0.59 2.80 -12.50
N ASP A 64 -0.45 3.88 -13.28
CA ASP A 64 0.62 4.88 -13.10
C ASP A 64 0.52 5.56 -11.73
N TRP A 65 -0.71 5.84 -11.26
CA TRP A 65 -0.97 6.33 -9.91
C TRP A 65 -0.47 5.36 -8.84
N ASP A 66 -0.86 4.09 -8.91
CA ASP A 66 -0.45 3.09 -7.93
C ASP A 66 1.08 2.87 -7.93
N LEU A 67 1.70 2.84 -9.11
CA LEU A 67 3.15 2.74 -9.23
C LEU A 67 3.88 3.99 -8.70
N SER A 68 3.25 5.16 -8.75
CA SER A 68 3.85 6.38 -8.17
C SER A 68 4.10 6.22 -6.67
N TRP A 69 3.27 5.46 -5.97
CA TRP A 69 3.46 5.17 -4.55
C TRP A 69 4.67 4.28 -4.25
N LEU A 70 5.22 3.63 -5.27
CA LEU A 70 6.49 2.91 -5.23
C LEU A 70 7.70 3.80 -5.59
N GLY A 71 7.48 5.09 -5.83
CA GLY A 71 8.52 6.03 -6.24
C GLY A 71 8.71 6.11 -7.76
N ALA A 72 7.81 5.53 -8.57
CA ALA A 72 7.90 5.56 -10.03
C ALA A 72 7.69 6.97 -10.61
N LEU A 73 8.33 7.20 -11.76
CA LEU A 73 8.20 8.39 -12.62
C LEU A 73 8.00 7.91 -14.08
N PRO A 74 6.84 7.29 -14.39
CA PRO A 74 6.56 6.79 -15.72
C PRO A 74 6.62 7.90 -16.79
N PRO A 75 7.07 7.62 -18.01
CA PRO A 75 7.24 8.63 -19.04
C PRO A 75 5.89 9.24 -19.47
N PRO A 76 5.82 10.53 -19.83
CA PRO A 76 4.57 11.20 -20.22
C PRO A 76 3.82 10.56 -21.40
N ASP A 77 4.51 9.80 -22.24
CA ASP A 77 3.92 9.11 -23.39
C ASP A 77 3.32 7.74 -23.04
N GLY A 78 3.47 7.28 -21.79
CA GLY A 78 2.99 5.97 -21.33
C GLY A 78 3.75 4.78 -21.93
N GLY A 79 4.94 5.00 -22.50
CA GLY A 79 5.70 3.97 -23.21
C GLY A 79 6.13 2.76 -22.37
N HIS A 80 5.99 2.83 -21.04
CA HIS A 80 6.25 1.72 -20.12
C HIS A 80 5.14 0.66 -20.08
N LEU A 81 3.92 0.97 -20.52
CA LEU A 81 2.77 0.05 -20.50
C LEU A 81 2.07 0.04 -21.86
N VAL A 82 2.52 -0.83 -22.75
CA VAL A 82 2.04 -0.88 -24.15
C VAL A 82 0.98 -1.97 -24.32
N PRO A 83 -0.23 -1.67 -24.81
CA PRO A 83 -1.24 -2.70 -25.07
C PRO A 83 -0.77 -3.67 -26.17
N ILE A 84 -0.90 -4.97 -25.91
CA ILE A 84 -0.58 -6.06 -26.86
C ILE A 84 -1.86 -6.69 -27.40
N ASP A 85 -2.87 -6.83 -26.56
CA ASP A 85 -4.14 -7.47 -26.89
C ASP A 85 -5.30 -6.91 -26.04
N ASP A 86 -6.50 -6.94 -26.61
CA ASP A 86 -7.76 -6.50 -26.00
C ASP A 86 -8.87 -7.46 -26.45
N ASP A 87 -8.90 -8.65 -25.83
CA ASP A 87 -9.87 -9.70 -26.14
C ASP A 87 -10.88 -9.87 -25.00
N GLY A 88 -12.10 -9.38 -25.24
CA GLY A 88 -13.22 -9.53 -24.33
C GLY A 88 -12.95 -8.89 -22.96
N PRO A 89 -13.14 -9.60 -21.83
CA PRO A 89 -12.93 -9.08 -20.47
C PRO A 89 -11.47 -9.12 -20.01
N THR A 90 -10.51 -9.23 -20.93
CA THR A 90 -9.08 -9.28 -20.61
C THR A 90 -8.29 -8.39 -21.54
N ARG A 91 -7.43 -7.56 -20.94
CA ARG A 91 -6.46 -6.73 -21.65
C ARG A 91 -5.09 -7.15 -21.27
N VAL A 92 -4.23 -7.27 -22.27
CA VAL A 92 -2.84 -7.66 -22.10
C VAL A 92 -1.96 -6.50 -22.48
N PHE A 93 -1.00 -6.21 -21.62
CA PHE A 93 0.00 -5.17 -21.81
C PHE A 93 1.41 -5.77 -21.74
N GLN A 94 2.33 -5.09 -22.40
CA GLN A 94 3.75 -5.22 -22.19
C GLN A 94 4.15 -4.14 -21.18
N LEU A 95 4.49 -4.56 -19.96
CA LEU A 95 5.14 -3.71 -18.98
C LEU A 95 6.65 -3.73 -19.23
N ASP A 96 7.28 -2.57 -19.30
CA ASP A 96 8.73 -2.39 -19.25
C ASP A 96 9.12 -1.82 -17.88
N PRO A 97 9.56 -2.67 -16.93
CA PRO A 97 9.96 -2.21 -15.60
C PRO A 97 11.11 -1.19 -15.63
N ALA A 98 12.00 -1.25 -16.63
CA ALA A 98 13.11 -0.30 -16.75
C ALA A 98 12.65 1.09 -17.19
N ALA A 99 11.48 1.20 -17.81
CA ALA A 99 10.88 2.46 -18.22
C ALA A 99 10.04 3.13 -17.12
N LEU A 100 9.84 2.50 -15.95
CA LEU A 100 9.01 3.05 -14.87
C LEU A 100 9.62 4.26 -14.16
N GLY A 101 10.91 4.54 -14.37
CA GLY A 101 11.60 5.63 -13.67
C GLY A 101 11.75 5.39 -12.16
N LEU A 102 11.75 4.12 -11.73
CA LEU A 102 12.05 3.74 -10.35
C LEU A 102 13.53 3.98 -10.03
N PRO A 103 13.89 4.26 -8.76
CA PRO A 103 15.29 4.41 -8.37
C PRO A 103 16.02 3.05 -8.45
N ASP A 104 17.32 3.04 -8.73
CA ASP A 104 18.11 1.80 -8.90
C ASP A 104 18.00 0.83 -7.71
N ARG A 105 17.88 1.38 -6.49
CA ARG A 105 17.68 0.60 -5.26
C ARG A 105 16.41 -0.25 -5.25
N ALA A 106 15.39 0.15 -6.01
CA ALA A 106 14.11 -0.56 -6.08
C ALA A 106 14.21 -1.84 -6.94
N LEU A 107 15.14 -1.88 -7.90
CA LEU A 107 15.16 -2.90 -8.94
C LEU A 107 15.40 -4.32 -8.40
N PRO A 108 16.26 -4.56 -7.39
CA PRO A 108 16.39 -5.89 -6.79
C PRO A 108 15.09 -6.41 -6.17
N ALA A 109 14.42 -5.58 -5.34
CA ALA A 109 13.16 -5.95 -4.69
C ALA A 109 12.03 -6.15 -5.71
N LEU A 110 11.95 -5.27 -6.72
CA LEU A 110 11.02 -5.44 -7.82
C LEU A 110 11.30 -6.73 -8.59
N THR A 111 12.56 -7.03 -8.91
CA THR A 111 12.95 -8.26 -9.63
C THR A 111 12.47 -9.50 -8.89
N ASP A 112 12.68 -9.54 -7.57
CA ASP A 112 12.31 -10.68 -6.74
C ASP A 112 10.79 -10.89 -6.71
N ALA A 113 10.03 -9.81 -6.52
CA ALA A 113 8.58 -9.82 -6.66
C ALA A 113 8.14 -10.33 -8.04
N LEU A 114 8.79 -9.88 -9.12
CA LEU A 114 8.47 -10.31 -10.48
C LEU A 114 8.82 -11.78 -10.74
N VAL A 115 9.94 -12.28 -10.21
CA VAL A 115 10.32 -13.70 -10.30
C VAL A 115 9.28 -14.57 -9.62
N GLU A 116 8.84 -14.19 -8.42
CA GLU A 116 7.78 -14.89 -7.71
C GLU A 116 6.48 -14.90 -8.53
N LEU A 117 6.05 -13.72 -9.02
CA LEU A 117 4.82 -13.60 -9.81
C LEU A 117 4.87 -14.40 -11.13
N ARG A 118 6.05 -14.53 -11.74
CA ARG A 118 6.24 -15.36 -12.94
C ARG A 118 6.06 -16.85 -12.67
N GLN A 119 6.42 -17.34 -11.48
CA GLN A 119 6.12 -18.72 -11.10
C GLN A 119 4.60 -18.97 -11.04
N TRP A 120 3.82 -17.94 -10.74
CA TRP A 120 2.35 -17.97 -10.77
C TRP A 120 1.76 -17.59 -12.14
N SER A 121 2.57 -17.18 -13.11
CA SER A 121 2.10 -16.80 -14.45
C SER A 121 1.74 -18.00 -15.34
N GLU A 122 1.96 -19.23 -14.87
CA GLU A 122 1.54 -20.47 -15.56
C GLU A 122 0.03 -20.49 -15.86
N TRP A 123 -0.74 -19.64 -15.19
CA TRP A 123 -2.17 -19.44 -15.41
C TRP A 123 -2.39 -18.43 -16.55
N ARG A 124 -2.28 -18.95 -17.79
CA ARG A 124 -2.49 -18.23 -19.06
C ARG A 124 -1.38 -17.28 -19.52
N GLY A 125 -0.17 -17.33 -18.93
CA GLY A 125 1.03 -16.69 -19.49
C GLY A 125 1.17 -15.18 -19.24
N HIS A 126 0.37 -14.61 -18.34
CA HIS A 126 0.41 -13.18 -18.00
C HIS A 126 0.29 -12.98 -16.47
N VAL A 127 1.01 -12.01 -15.93
CA VAL A 127 0.88 -11.60 -14.52
C VAL A 127 -0.33 -10.67 -14.36
N ASP A 128 -1.19 -10.93 -13.38
CA ASP A 128 -2.35 -10.05 -13.11
C ASP A 128 -1.89 -8.71 -12.52
N LEU A 129 -2.38 -7.58 -13.05
CA LEU A 129 -2.00 -6.25 -12.58
C LEU A 129 -2.34 -6.03 -11.10
N GLY A 130 -3.54 -6.42 -10.65
CA GLY A 130 -3.91 -6.26 -9.25
C GLY A 130 -3.02 -7.11 -8.34
N ARG A 131 -2.64 -8.31 -8.78
CA ARG A 131 -1.68 -9.13 -8.03
C ARG A 131 -0.29 -8.51 -7.96
N LEU A 132 0.19 -7.89 -9.04
CA LEU A 132 1.46 -7.17 -9.04
C LEU A 132 1.45 -6.05 -7.99
N LEU A 133 0.38 -5.26 -7.94
CA LEU A 133 0.22 -4.20 -6.96
C LEU A 133 0.11 -4.75 -5.54
N MET A 134 -0.66 -5.81 -5.32
CA MET A 134 -0.74 -6.46 -4.00
C MET A 134 0.63 -6.94 -3.50
N ARG A 135 1.46 -7.47 -4.40
CA ARG A 135 2.80 -7.99 -4.08
C ARG A 135 3.83 -6.87 -3.84
N THR A 136 3.70 -5.74 -4.50
CA THR A 136 4.74 -4.68 -4.49
C THR A 136 4.36 -3.49 -3.61
N LEU A 137 3.12 -3.03 -3.70
CA LEU A 137 2.60 -1.85 -3.00
C LEU A 137 2.00 -2.20 -1.63
N HIS A 138 1.25 -3.29 -1.54
CA HIS A 138 0.54 -3.64 -0.31
C HIS A 138 1.30 -4.63 0.58
N GLU A 139 2.28 -5.36 0.04
CA GLU A 139 3.20 -6.17 0.84
C GLU A 139 4.25 -5.24 1.48
N PRO A 140 4.27 -5.11 2.82
CA PRO A 140 5.01 -4.02 3.47
C PRO A 140 6.51 -4.06 3.21
N TRP A 141 7.12 -5.23 3.14
CA TRP A 141 8.57 -5.33 3.02
C TRP A 141 9.05 -5.08 1.60
N TYR A 142 8.31 -5.55 0.58
CA TYR A 142 8.54 -5.14 -0.80
C TYR A 142 8.34 -3.64 -0.95
N TYR A 143 7.27 -3.08 -0.38
CA TYR A 143 7.02 -1.65 -0.39
C TYR A 143 8.20 -0.88 0.24
N TYR A 144 8.65 -1.27 1.43
CA TYR A 144 9.78 -0.63 2.12
C TYR A 144 11.09 -0.74 1.35
N ALA A 145 11.38 -1.91 0.77
CA ALA A 145 12.59 -2.11 -0.02
C ALA A 145 12.56 -1.30 -1.33
N ILE A 146 11.41 -1.26 -2.01
CA ILE A 146 11.22 -0.52 -3.27
C ILE A 146 11.32 0.99 -3.02
N THR A 147 10.59 1.50 -2.02
CA THR A 147 10.56 2.93 -1.70
C THR A 147 11.84 3.41 -0.99
N GLY A 148 12.64 2.48 -0.45
CA GLY A 148 13.85 2.75 0.31
C GLY A 148 13.57 3.37 1.68
N ALA A 149 12.57 2.83 2.40
CA ALA A 149 12.35 3.16 3.80
C ALA A 149 13.61 2.83 4.64
N CYS A 150 13.72 3.37 5.85
CA CYS A 150 14.82 3.02 6.75
C CYS A 150 14.44 1.83 7.63
N ALA A 151 15.33 0.85 7.76
CA ALA A 151 15.14 -0.26 8.70
C ALA A 151 15.13 0.20 10.17
N ASP A 152 15.77 1.34 10.45
CA ASP A 152 15.93 1.91 11.78
C ASP A 152 15.44 3.37 11.83
N LEU A 153 14.66 3.70 12.87
CA LEU A 153 14.09 5.04 13.03
C LEU A 153 15.14 6.11 13.28
N ASP A 154 16.24 5.80 13.98
CA ASP A 154 17.30 6.77 14.23
C ASP A 154 18.11 7.04 12.95
N GLN A 155 18.26 6.05 12.07
CA GLN A 155 18.80 6.29 10.71
C GLN A 155 17.89 7.25 9.94
N TRP A 156 16.57 7.05 9.98
CA TRP A 156 15.62 7.95 9.33
C TRP A 156 15.72 9.39 9.88
N ARG A 157 15.76 9.54 11.21
CA ARG A 157 15.95 10.84 11.87
C ARG A 157 17.25 11.51 11.41
N GLN A 158 18.36 10.78 11.39
CA GLN A 158 19.66 11.33 10.97
C GLN A 158 19.63 11.88 9.55
N GLN A 159 18.91 11.25 8.63
CA GLN A 159 18.78 11.72 7.24
C GLN A 159 17.99 13.01 7.10
N ARG A 160 17.02 13.24 7.99
CA ARG A 160 16.25 14.49 8.06
C ARG A 160 16.97 15.58 8.87
N GLY A 161 18.21 15.32 9.27
CA GLY A 161 18.99 16.16 10.15
C GLY A 161 18.50 16.07 11.59
N SER A 162 19.08 16.88 12.48
CA SER A 162 18.56 17.07 13.84
C SER A 162 17.97 18.48 13.95
N PRO A 163 16.74 18.74 13.47
CA PRO A 163 16.08 20.01 13.62
C PRO A 163 15.44 20.15 15.00
N GLU A 164 15.26 21.40 15.37
CA GLU A 164 14.24 21.85 16.30
C GLU A 164 12.88 21.50 15.67
N TRP A 165 12.33 20.32 15.97
CA TRP A 165 11.02 19.94 15.46
C TRP A 165 9.96 20.68 16.24
N ASP A 166 9.02 21.25 15.50
CA ASP A 166 7.80 21.71 16.11
C ASP A 166 6.94 20.50 16.48
N ARG A 167 6.01 20.72 17.41
CA ARG A 167 5.17 19.70 17.99
C ARG A 167 3.71 20.04 17.75
N TYR A 168 2.91 19.06 17.37
CA TYR A 168 1.46 19.14 17.33
C TYR A 168 0.87 17.96 18.13
N ASP A 169 0.13 18.28 19.18
CA ASP A 169 -0.52 17.29 20.04
C ASP A 169 -1.87 16.90 19.46
N VAL A 170 -2.07 15.62 19.19
CA VAL A 170 -3.36 15.07 18.73
C VAL A 170 -4.07 14.46 19.92
N VAL A 171 -5.02 15.23 20.47
CA VAL A 171 -5.86 14.84 21.61
C VAL A 171 -7.15 14.16 21.13
N VAL A 172 -7.61 14.52 19.92
CA VAL A 172 -8.79 13.92 19.28
C VAL A 172 -8.33 13.12 18.06
N SER A 173 -8.25 11.80 18.19
CA SER A 173 -7.86 10.88 17.11
C SER A 173 -9.02 9.98 16.71
N GLN A 174 -9.17 9.73 15.41
CA GLN A 174 -10.10 8.73 14.88
C GLN A 174 -9.45 7.34 14.75
N LEU A 175 -8.12 7.27 14.85
CA LEU A 175 -7.33 6.06 14.60
C LEU A 175 -6.78 5.43 15.89
N ALA A 176 -6.53 6.25 16.91
CA ALA A 176 -5.92 5.82 18.16
C ALA A 176 -6.84 6.13 19.33
N SER A 177 -6.85 5.26 20.34
CA SER A 177 -7.63 5.45 21.56
C SER A 177 -6.92 6.34 22.59
N GLY A 178 -5.59 6.45 22.52
CA GLY A 178 -4.77 7.29 23.39
C GLY A 178 -4.20 8.53 22.69
N GLY A 179 -3.19 9.13 23.32
CA GLY A 179 -2.54 10.35 22.83
C GLY A 179 -1.62 10.09 21.63
N ARG A 180 -1.59 11.02 20.68
CA ARG A 180 -0.57 11.04 19.61
C ARG A 180 0.13 12.39 19.57
N VAL A 181 1.39 12.36 19.16
CA VAL A 181 2.20 13.56 18.95
C VAL A 181 2.74 13.52 17.55
N VAL A 182 2.49 14.58 16.78
CA VAL A 182 3.15 14.77 15.49
C VAL A 182 4.29 15.74 15.69
N TRP A 183 5.49 15.28 15.44
CA TRP A 183 6.64 16.14 15.29
C TRP A 183 6.78 16.46 13.79
N LEU A 184 7.02 17.74 13.49
CA LEU A 184 7.09 18.26 12.14
C LEU A 184 8.28 19.22 11.96
N PRO A 185 8.77 19.41 10.73
CA PRO A 185 9.84 20.36 10.45
C PRO A 185 9.40 21.81 10.76
N PRO A 186 10.35 22.73 11.00
CA PRO A 186 10.03 24.14 11.15
C PRO A 186 9.40 24.71 9.88
N ALA A 187 8.60 25.77 10.04
CA ALA A 187 8.01 26.49 8.90
C ALA A 187 9.10 26.95 7.91
N GLY A 188 8.83 26.79 6.61
CA GLY A 188 9.77 27.15 5.54
C GLY A 188 10.81 26.07 5.21
N THR A 189 10.77 24.90 5.86
CA THR A 189 11.51 23.71 5.39
C THR A 189 11.14 23.43 3.92
N PRO A 190 12.11 23.24 3.01
CA PRO A 190 11.82 22.91 1.62
C PRO A 190 10.99 21.63 1.50
N VAL A 191 10.04 21.61 0.56
CA VAL A 191 9.15 20.45 0.37
C VAL A 191 9.90 19.12 0.18
N ALA A 192 11.02 19.12 -0.55
CA ALA A 192 11.82 17.91 -0.78
C ALA A 192 12.53 17.35 0.48
N GLU A 193 12.56 18.12 1.56
CA GLU A 193 13.19 17.76 2.84
C GLU A 193 12.16 17.43 3.93
N LEU A 194 10.85 17.49 3.63
CA LEU A 194 9.81 17.22 4.61
C LEU A 194 9.85 15.77 5.10
N GLY A 195 9.71 15.63 6.41
CA GLY A 195 9.53 14.37 7.11
C GLY A 195 8.76 14.62 8.40
N PHE A 196 7.70 13.86 8.59
CA PHE A 196 6.82 13.91 9.76
C PHE A 196 7.03 12.64 10.58
N LEU A 197 7.09 12.77 11.89
CA LEU A 197 7.16 11.66 12.83
C LEU A 197 5.92 11.73 13.70
N VAL A 198 5.22 10.63 13.82
CA VAL A 198 4.06 10.50 14.66
C VAL A 198 4.42 9.48 15.73
N GLY A 199 4.28 9.87 17.00
CA GLY A 199 4.36 8.94 18.12
C GLY A 199 2.95 8.67 18.63
N THR A 200 2.60 7.41 18.79
CA THR A 200 1.28 6.99 19.27
C THR A 200 1.42 6.14 20.53
N GLY A 201 0.58 6.39 21.53
CA GLY A 201 0.54 5.62 22.77
C GLY A 201 -0.90 5.43 23.24
N THR A 202 -1.12 4.44 24.11
CA THR A 202 -2.45 4.10 24.63
C THR A 202 -2.90 5.02 25.77
N ALA A 203 -1.94 5.64 26.47
CA ALA A 203 -2.22 6.61 27.52
C ALA A 203 -2.57 8.01 26.94
N PRO A 204 -3.41 8.80 27.63
CA PRO A 204 -3.61 10.21 27.31
C PRO A 204 -2.29 11.00 27.40
N LEU A 205 -2.19 12.09 26.63
CA LEU A 205 -1.03 13.00 26.70
C LEU A 205 -0.92 13.64 28.09
N GLY A 206 0.31 13.74 28.60
CA GLY A 206 0.62 14.33 29.90
C GLY A 206 2.06 14.10 30.33
N ASP A 207 2.37 14.46 31.57
CA ASP A 207 3.71 14.27 32.16
C ASP A 207 4.11 12.79 32.14
N GLY A 208 5.21 12.48 31.45
CA GLY A 208 5.73 11.12 31.36
C GLY A 208 5.06 10.25 30.29
N TRP A 209 4.22 10.81 29.42
CA TRP A 209 3.74 10.11 28.23
C TRP A 209 4.91 9.63 27.36
N GLN A 210 4.79 8.41 26.83
CA GLN A 210 5.76 7.80 25.92
C GLN A 210 5.02 7.20 24.73
N ALA A 211 5.62 7.29 23.55
CA ALA A 211 5.14 6.58 22.38
C ALA A 211 5.42 5.08 22.53
N GLU A 212 4.42 4.27 22.19
CA GLU A 212 4.52 2.80 22.12
C GLU A 212 4.77 2.34 20.68
N GLU A 213 4.54 3.23 19.71
CA GLU A 213 4.80 3.03 18.29
C GLU A 213 5.12 4.38 17.63
N PHE A 214 5.88 4.32 16.55
CA PHE A 214 6.16 5.47 15.70
C PHE A 214 5.71 5.21 14.27
N GLU A 215 5.17 6.23 13.61
CA GLU A 215 4.91 6.25 12.18
C GLU A 215 5.62 7.45 11.58
N THR A 216 5.98 7.39 10.30
CA THR A 216 6.52 8.56 9.59
C THR A 216 5.92 8.67 8.22
N VAL A 217 5.96 9.90 7.74
CA VAL A 217 5.64 10.26 6.38
C VAL A 217 6.74 11.17 5.87
N ASP A 218 7.40 10.80 4.78
CA ASP A 218 8.32 11.70 4.07
C ASP A 218 8.03 11.72 2.58
N LEU A 219 8.74 12.57 1.83
CA LEU A 219 8.52 12.72 0.39
C LEU A 219 9.62 12.06 -0.44
N MET A 220 9.20 11.24 -1.40
CA MET A 220 10.08 10.64 -2.41
C MET A 220 10.39 11.64 -3.54
N ALA A 221 11.38 11.32 -4.37
CA ALA A 221 11.83 12.19 -5.46
C ALA A 221 10.76 12.45 -6.55
N ASN A 222 9.75 11.59 -6.65
CA ASN A 222 8.59 11.77 -7.51
C ASN A 222 7.46 12.59 -6.85
N GLY A 223 7.68 13.13 -5.65
CA GLY A 223 6.71 13.90 -4.91
C GLY A 223 5.62 13.07 -4.22
N GLN A 224 5.69 11.73 -4.24
CA GLN A 224 4.76 10.89 -3.48
C GLN A 224 5.21 10.70 -2.03
N GLN A 225 4.23 10.46 -1.15
CA GLN A 225 4.49 10.22 0.26
C GLN A 225 4.99 8.79 0.46
N ARG A 226 5.96 8.60 1.35
CA ARG A 226 6.45 7.29 1.79
C ARG A 226 6.16 7.11 3.26
N PHE A 227 5.51 5.99 3.57
CA PHE A 227 5.07 5.64 4.91
C PHE A 227 5.98 4.57 5.50
N ALA A 228 6.13 4.58 6.82
CA ALA A 228 6.70 3.46 7.54
C ALA A 228 6.21 3.46 8.99
N ALA A 229 6.13 2.27 9.57
CA ALA A 229 5.76 2.04 10.96
C ALA A 229 6.96 1.44 11.69
N TRP A 230 7.19 1.86 12.92
CA TRP A 230 8.26 1.38 13.78
C TRP A 230 7.75 1.04 15.16
N SER A 231 8.31 -0.01 15.73
CA SER A 231 8.13 -0.35 17.14
C SER A 231 8.62 0.76 18.07
N ALA A 232 8.27 0.66 19.36
CA ALA A 232 8.79 1.53 20.42
C ALA A 232 10.34 1.60 20.47
N ASP A 233 11.02 0.52 20.08
CA ASP A 233 12.48 0.44 20.04
C ASP A 233 13.09 0.91 18.70
N GLY A 234 12.27 1.42 17.77
CA GLY A 234 12.72 2.02 16.53
C GLY A 234 13.03 1.04 15.41
N ARG A 235 12.60 -0.23 15.53
CA ARG A 235 12.72 -1.24 14.46
C ARG A 235 11.55 -1.11 13.50
N LEU A 236 11.81 -1.18 12.20
CA LEU A 236 10.77 -1.15 11.17
C LEU A 236 9.82 -2.35 11.34
N GLU A 237 8.52 -2.08 11.31
CA GLU A 237 7.45 -3.07 11.46
C GLU A 237 6.58 -3.11 10.20
N PRO A 238 6.04 -4.28 9.82
CA PRO A 238 5.27 -4.44 8.59
C PRO A 238 3.88 -3.81 8.68
N ALA A 239 3.36 -3.59 9.87
CA ALA A 239 2.10 -2.92 10.13
C ALA A 239 2.13 -2.25 11.50
N ALA A 240 1.24 -1.29 11.69
CA ALA A 240 0.96 -0.72 13.00
C ALA A 240 0.36 -1.76 13.95
N ASN A 241 0.66 -1.64 15.24
CA ASN A 241 0.08 -2.47 16.29
C ASN A 241 -1.40 -2.08 16.50
N PRO A 242 -2.36 -2.97 16.18
CA PRO A 242 -3.78 -2.66 16.29
C PRO A 242 -4.26 -2.40 17.73
N GLU A 243 -3.48 -2.78 18.75
CA GLU A 243 -3.76 -2.44 20.14
C GLU A 243 -3.47 -0.96 20.47
N VAL A 244 -2.59 -0.33 19.70
CA VAL A 244 -2.16 1.07 19.88
C VAL A 244 -2.89 1.97 18.88
N VAL A 245 -2.87 1.64 17.58
CA VAL A 245 -3.48 2.41 16.50
C VAL A 245 -4.05 1.51 15.40
N ALA A 246 -5.27 1.80 14.95
CA ALA A 246 -5.93 1.05 13.87
C ALA A 246 -5.50 1.54 12.48
N ALA A 247 -4.19 1.70 12.24
CA ALA A 247 -3.64 2.19 10.97
C ALA A 247 -3.33 1.06 9.97
N GLY A 248 -2.98 -0.14 10.43
CA GLY A 248 -2.71 -1.29 9.55
C GLY A 248 -1.36 -1.18 8.82
N THR A 249 -1.31 -1.64 7.57
CA THR A 249 -0.09 -1.61 6.73
C THR A 249 0.15 -0.22 6.11
N ALA A 250 1.35 0.00 5.57
CA ALA A 250 1.63 1.17 4.73
C ALA A 250 0.63 1.31 3.56
N GLY A 251 0.22 0.18 2.96
CA GLY A 251 -0.83 0.11 1.94
C GLY A 251 -2.15 0.77 2.35
N ASN A 252 -2.58 0.59 3.61
CA ASN A 252 -3.79 1.22 4.13
C ASN A 252 -3.62 2.74 4.36
N CYS A 253 -2.43 3.15 4.79
CA CYS A 253 -2.11 4.57 4.98
C CYS A 253 -2.12 5.31 3.63
N LEU A 254 -1.52 4.71 2.59
CA LEU A 254 -1.55 5.22 1.22
C LEU A 254 -2.99 5.45 0.73
N TRP A 255 -3.89 4.52 1.07
CA TRP A 255 -5.32 4.61 0.74
C TRP A 255 -6.01 5.82 1.39
N CYS A 256 -5.68 6.14 2.65
CA CYS A 256 -6.34 7.20 3.40
C CYS A 256 -5.70 8.59 3.23
N HIS A 257 -4.44 8.64 2.81
CA HIS A 257 -3.65 9.88 2.79
C HIS A 257 -3.49 10.47 1.38
N GLU A 258 -3.89 9.75 0.32
CA GLU A 258 -3.93 10.19 -1.08
C GLU A 258 -2.76 11.14 -1.45
N ASP A 259 -2.97 12.12 -2.30
CA ASP A 259 -1.95 13.10 -2.67
C ASP A 259 -1.89 14.33 -1.74
N HIS A 260 -2.52 14.28 -0.56
CA HIS A 260 -2.62 15.44 0.32
C HIS A 260 -1.82 15.26 1.62
N LEU A 261 -1.09 16.30 2.01
CA LEU A 261 -0.59 16.41 3.37
C LEU A 261 -1.78 16.60 4.30
N MET A 262 -1.91 15.72 5.31
CA MET A 262 -3.09 15.69 6.17
C MET A 262 -3.10 16.81 7.20
N THR A 263 -4.26 17.45 7.37
CA THR A 263 -4.52 18.36 8.48
C THR A 263 -5.09 17.60 9.68
N GLY A 264 -4.90 18.14 10.89
CA GLY A 264 -5.64 17.68 12.06
C GLY A 264 -7.14 18.01 11.96
N THR A 265 -7.88 17.77 13.05
CA THR A 265 -9.28 18.20 13.14
C THR A 265 -9.37 19.59 13.76
N PRO A 266 -10.28 20.48 13.30
CA PRO A 266 -10.47 21.81 13.88
C PRO A 266 -10.86 21.80 15.37
N ASP A 267 -11.46 20.70 15.84
CA ASP A 267 -11.87 20.52 17.23
C ASP A 267 -10.73 20.03 18.14
N ASN A 268 -9.52 19.82 17.59
CA ASN A 268 -8.38 19.39 18.37
C ASN A 268 -7.89 20.56 19.28
N PRO A 269 -7.93 20.41 20.61
CA PRO A 269 -7.57 21.49 21.52
C PRO A 269 -6.07 21.80 21.45
N SER A 270 -5.72 23.08 21.51
CA SER A 270 -4.31 23.50 21.64
C SER A 270 -3.74 23.15 23.01
N THR A 271 -2.44 22.89 23.07
CA THR A 271 -1.68 22.69 24.31
C THR A 271 -0.58 23.77 24.41
N ASP A 272 -0.13 24.07 25.63
CA ASP A 272 0.85 25.16 25.84
C ASP A 272 2.22 24.92 25.17
N THR A 273 2.52 23.67 24.82
CA THR A 273 3.82 23.24 24.29
C THR A 273 3.77 22.80 22.83
N ALA A 274 2.62 22.92 22.17
CA ALA A 274 2.40 22.50 20.79
C ALA A 274 1.77 23.61 19.96
N LEU A 275 1.87 23.49 18.65
CA LEU A 275 1.19 24.36 17.69
C LEU A 275 -0.33 24.30 17.90
N SER A 276 -1.01 25.42 17.68
CA SER A 276 -2.47 25.41 17.54
C SER A 276 -2.89 24.69 16.26
N TYR A 277 -4.17 24.33 16.15
CA TYR A 277 -4.72 23.77 14.90
C TYR A 277 -4.52 24.74 13.73
N GLU A 278 -4.75 26.04 13.93
CA GLU A 278 -4.61 27.05 12.88
C GLU A 278 -3.15 27.19 12.42
N GLU A 279 -2.19 27.14 13.33
CA GLU A 279 -0.77 27.18 13.00
C GLU A 279 -0.33 25.93 12.24
N TRP A 280 -0.79 24.75 12.67
CA TRP A 280 -0.59 23.49 11.95
C TRP A 280 -1.18 23.54 10.55
N ALA A 281 -2.46 23.89 10.42
CA ALA A 281 -3.18 23.93 9.15
C ALA A 281 -2.54 24.90 8.16
N ALA A 282 -2.15 26.10 8.60
CA ALA A 282 -1.48 27.08 7.75
C ALA A 282 -0.14 26.57 7.19
N ARG A 283 0.60 25.78 7.97
CA ARG A 283 1.86 25.16 7.50
C ARG A 283 1.61 24.06 6.47
N ILE A 284 0.68 23.15 6.78
CA ILE A 284 0.29 22.07 5.87
C ILE A 284 -0.20 22.64 4.54
N ASP A 285 -1.05 23.67 4.55
CA ASP A 285 -1.54 24.34 3.34
C ASP A 285 -0.40 24.95 2.51
N GLY A 286 0.57 25.60 3.17
CA GLY A 286 1.74 26.17 2.52
C GLY A 286 2.59 25.10 1.82
N TRP A 287 2.90 24.00 2.53
CA TRP A 287 3.65 22.89 1.96
C TRP A 287 2.88 22.14 0.87
N GLN A 288 1.56 21.99 1.00
CA GLN A 288 0.73 21.36 -0.02
C GLN A 288 0.79 22.15 -1.34
N ALA A 289 0.75 23.49 -1.27
CA ALA A 289 0.89 24.33 -2.46
C ALA A 289 2.27 24.18 -3.12
N GLU A 290 3.35 24.11 -2.34
CA GLU A 290 4.71 23.85 -2.84
C GLU A 290 4.85 22.45 -3.43
N LEU A 291 4.24 21.44 -2.79
CA LEU A 291 4.23 20.06 -3.26
C LEU A 291 3.52 19.91 -4.60
N GLN A 292 2.36 20.54 -4.76
CA GLN A 292 1.63 20.52 -6.03
C GLN A 292 2.40 21.25 -7.14
N ALA A 293 3.08 22.36 -6.81
CA ALA A 293 3.96 23.04 -7.75
C ALA A 293 5.15 22.16 -8.18
N TRP A 294 5.74 21.42 -7.23
CA TRP A 294 6.81 20.47 -7.52
C TRP A 294 6.32 19.32 -8.40
N ARG A 295 5.22 18.66 -8.04
CA ARG A 295 4.61 17.57 -8.84
C ARG A 295 4.30 17.99 -10.26
N SER A 296 3.71 19.17 -10.43
CA SER A 296 3.41 19.76 -11.75
C SER A 296 4.66 20.01 -12.62
N SER A 297 5.85 20.07 -12.03
CA SER A 297 7.11 20.27 -12.76
C SER A 297 7.74 18.95 -13.24
N LEU A 298 7.31 17.81 -12.70
CA LEU A 298 7.86 16.50 -13.01
C LEU A 298 7.48 16.10 -14.45
N GLN A 299 8.42 15.46 -15.14
CA GLN A 299 8.20 14.95 -16.50
C GLN A 299 7.67 13.52 -16.41
N THR A 300 6.39 13.38 -16.08
CA THR A 300 5.73 12.09 -15.85
C THR A 300 4.34 12.03 -16.49
N SER A 301 3.79 10.83 -16.67
CA SER A 301 2.40 10.63 -17.06
C SER A 301 1.40 10.79 -15.91
N ILE A 302 1.88 10.89 -14.67
CA ILE A 302 1.05 11.04 -13.47
C ILE A 302 0.52 12.48 -13.38
N ASP A 303 -0.80 12.63 -13.35
CA ASP A 303 -1.48 13.89 -13.06
C ASP A 303 -2.02 13.84 -11.63
N THR A 304 -1.36 14.53 -10.69
CA THR A 304 -1.80 14.57 -9.28
C THR A 304 -2.99 15.49 -9.04
N THR A 305 -3.51 16.15 -10.07
CA THR A 305 -4.70 16.98 -9.98
C THR A 305 -5.98 16.27 -10.45
N ASP A 306 -5.84 15.12 -11.10
CA ASP A 306 -6.95 14.29 -11.54
C ASP A 306 -7.37 13.32 -10.43
N HIS A 307 -8.32 13.73 -9.59
CA HIS A 307 -8.81 12.90 -8.48
C HIS A 307 -9.45 11.57 -8.92
N ASP A 308 -9.85 11.42 -10.19
CA ASP A 308 -10.45 10.18 -10.67
C ASP A 308 -9.39 9.07 -10.87
N VAL A 309 -8.10 9.41 -11.04
CA VAL A 309 -7.05 8.39 -11.26
C VAL A 309 -6.82 7.52 -10.05
N HIS A 310 -7.05 8.06 -8.85
CA HIS A 310 -7.01 7.30 -7.60
C HIS A 310 -8.05 6.18 -7.64
N ALA A 311 -9.32 6.53 -7.90
CA ALA A 311 -10.40 5.57 -7.97
C ALA A 311 -10.19 4.53 -9.09
N ASP A 312 -9.51 4.92 -10.18
CA ASP A 312 -9.11 4.00 -11.25
C ASP A 312 -8.05 2.99 -10.75
N GLY A 313 -7.04 3.42 -10.00
CA GLY A 313 -6.04 2.54 -9.38
C GLY A 313 -6.64 1.59 -8.34
N GLU A 314 -7.46 2.12 -7.43
CA GLU A 314 -8.20 1.33 -6.44
C GLU A 314 -9.02 0.23 -7.10
N LEU A 315 -9.69 0.51 -8.22
CA LEU A 315 -10.48 -0.47 -8.93
C LEU A 315 -9.61 -1.63 -9.46
N VAL A 316 -8.37 -1.40 -9.88
CA VAL A 316 -7.45 -2.47 -10.31
C VAL A 316 -7.17 -3.45 -9.18
N VAL A 317 -6.78 -2.93 -8.01
CA VAL A 317 -6.51 -3.73 -6.81
C VAL A 317 -7.78 -4.42 -6.32
N ARG A 318 -8.89 -3.69 -6.29
CA ARG A 318 -10.16 -4.21 -5.79
C ARG A 318 -10.78 -5.28 -6.66
N GLU A 319 -10.65 -5.17 -7.98
CA GLU A 319 -11.11 -6.26 -8.85
C GLU A 319 -10.35 -7.56 -8.61
N PHE A 320 -9.08 -7.44 -8.23
CA PHE A 320 -8.28 -8.59 -7.84
C PHE A 320 -8.68 -9.15 -6.47
N LEU A 321 -8.85 -8.31 -5.45
CA LEU A 321 -9.21 -8.72 -4.07
C LEU A 321 -10.65 -9.19 -3.94
N LEU A 322 -11.56 -8.58 -4.68
CA LEU A 322 -13.00 -8.87 -4.66
C LEU A 322 -13.46 -9.33 -6.06
N PRO A 323 -13.04 -10.51 -6.53
CA PRO A 323 -13.37 -10.96 -7.87
C PRO A 323 -14.83 -11.39 -7.97
N THR A 324 -15.40 -11.22 -9.15
CA THR A 324 -16.67 -11.84 -9.54
C THR A 324 -16.47 -13.31 -9.94
N VAL A 325 -17.55 -14.08 -10.00
CA VAL A 325 -17.48 -15.53 -10.29
C VAL A 325 -16.92 -15.82 -11.70
N ASP A 326 -17.27 -15.01 -12.69
CA ASP A 326 -16.76 -15.12 -14.06
C ASP A 326 -15.25 -14.82 -14.12
N ARG A 327 -14.76 -13.82 -13.38
CA ARG A 327 -13.33 -13.53 -13.25
C ARG A 327 -12.59 -14.71 -12.62
N VAL A 328 -13.11 -15.25 -11.52
CA VAL A 328 -12.56 -16.45 -10.87
C VAL A 328 -12.50 -17.63 -11.85
N ALA A 329 -13.60 -17.90 -12.57
CA ALA A 329 -13.65 -18.98 -13.54
C ALA A 329 -12.59 -18.81 -14.64
N ALA A 330 -12.45 -17.59 -15.16
CA ALA A 330 -11.43 -17.26 -16.14
C ALA A 330 -10.01 -17.49 -15.60
N GLU A 331 -9.67 -16.93 -14.44
CA GLU A 331 -8.35 -17.07 -13.82
C GLU A 331 -7.99 -18.54 -13.57
N TRP A 332 -8.94 -19.31 -13.04
CA TRP A 332 -8.71 -20.70 -12.67
C TRP A 332 -8.85 -21.69 -13.83
N GLY A 333 -9.26 -21.22 -15.01
CA GLY A 333 -9.42 -22.04 -16.21
C GLY A 333 -10.54 -23.08 -16.07
N VAL A 334 -11.59 -22.75 -15.31
CA VAL A 334 -12.80 -23.55 -15.15
C VAL A 334 -13.96 -22.84 -15.84
N ASP A 335 -15.04 -23.54 -16.17
CA ASP A 335 -16.25 -22.88 -16.62
C ASP A 335 -16.98 -22.21 -15.44
N GLU A 336 -17.81 -21.21 -15.76
CA GLU A 336 -18.50 -20.41 -14.72
C GLU A 336 -19.50 -21.25 -13.91
N GLU A 337 -20.13 -22.26 -14.50
CA GLU A 337 -21.05 -23.16 -13.80
C GLU A 337 -20.30 -24.01 -12.77
N GLN A 338 -19.12 -24.53 -13.13
CA GLN A 338 -18.22 -25.25 -12.24
C GLN A 338 -17.76 -24.37 -11.08
N ALA A 339 -17.34 -23.12 -11.35
CA ALA A 339 -16.96 -22.18 -10.30
C ALA A 339 -18.12 -21.94 -9.34
N ARG A 340 -19.34 -21.68 -9.86
CA ARG A 340 -20.56 -21.50 -9.05
C ARG A 340 -20.86 -22.73 -8.19
N SER A 341 -20.71 -23.94 -8.73
CA SER A 341 -20.91 -25.18 -7.97
C SER A 341 -19.94 -25.28 -6.80
N ILE A 342 -18.66 -25.02 -7.03
CA ILE A 342 -17.63 -25.09 -5.99
C ILE A 342 -17.90 -24.06 -4.87
N ILE A 343 -18.23 -22.82 -5.24
CA ILE A 343 -18.58 -21.73 -4.32
C ILE A 343 -19.79 -22.14 -3.46
N ALA A 344 -20.85 -22.64 -4.08
CA ALA A 344 -22.07 -23.06 -3.40
C ALA A 344 -21.84 -24.26 -2.47
N GLU A 345 -21.08 -25.27 -2.90
CA GLU A 345 -20.75 -26.45 -2.10
C GLU A 345 -19.94 -26.12 -0.84
N ARG A 346 -19.09 -25.08 -0.90
CA ARG A 346 -18.29 -24.63 0.24
C ARG A 346 -18.97 -23.55 1.07
N GLY A 347 -20.15 -23.09 0.65
CA GLY A 347 -20.92 -22.08 1.37
C GLY A 347 -20.22 -20.73 1.42
N LEU A 348 -19.45 -20.37 0.38
CA LEU A 348 -18.82 -19.06 0.30
C LEU A 348 -19.88 -17.96 0.14
N THR A 349 -19.67 -16.83 0.80
CA THR A 349 -20.63 -15.72 0.77
C THR A 349 -20.36 -14.86 -0.47
N LEU A 350 -21.41 -14.66 -1.27
CA LEU A 350 -21.41 -13.64 -2.31
C LEU A 350 -21.82 -12.32 -1.69
N GLU A 351 -20.93 -11.33 -1.74
CA GLU A 351 -21.12 -10.01 -1.18
C GLU A 351 -21.46 -9.01 -2.30
N THR A 352 -22.10 -7.90 -1.94
CA THR A 352 -22.19 -6.74 -2.84
C THR A 352 -20.99 -5.86 -2.57
N ASP A 353 -20.27 -5.48 -3.62
CA ASP A 353 -19.24 -4.47 -3.49
C ASP A 353 -19.91 -3.13 -3.07
N ALA A 354 -19.71 -2.73 -1.82
CA ALA A 354 -20.39 -1.55 -1.25
C ALA A 354 -19.98 -0.24 -1.93
N GLU A 355 -18.78 -0.20 -2.52
CA GLU A 355 -18.16 0.98 -3.09
C GLU A 355 -18.36 1.02 -4.61
N TRP A 356 -18.36 -0.14 -5.26
CA TRP A 356 -18.77 -0.29 -6.67
C TRP A 356 -19.93 -1.30 -6.85
N PRO A 357 -21.16 -0.97 -6.41
CA PRO A 357 -22.30 -1.89 -6.51
C PRO A 357 -22.62 -2.37 -7.93
N GLY A 358 -22.19 -1.61 -8.94
CA GLY A 358 -22.36 -1.94 -10.36
C GLY A 358 -21.59 -3.19 -10.82
N ARG A 359 -20.59 -3.65 -10.06
CA ARG A 359 -19.77 -4.83 -10.39
C ARG A 359 -20.51 -6.16 -10.18
N GLY A 360 -21.65 -6.12 -9.48
CA GLY A 360 -22.43 -7.31 -9.13
C GLY A 360 -21.90 -8.02 -7.89
N ALA A 361 -22.18 -9.32 -7.81
CA ALA A 361 -21.81 -10.13 -6.66
C ALA A 361 -20.33 -10.54 -6.72
N VAL A 362 -19.60 -10.26 -5.65
CA VAL A 362 -18.17 -10.51 -5.51
C VAL A 362 -17.88 -11.54 -4.41
N LEU A 363 -16.69 -12.11 -4.46
CA LEU A 363 -16.14 -13.04 -3.47
C LEU A 363 -14.93 -12.41 -2.82
N ARG A 364 -14.51 -12.93 -1.66
CA ARG A 364 -13.19 -12.62 -1.12
C ARG A 364 -12.15 -13.50 -1.78
N ARG A 365 -11.08 -12.89 -2.31
CA ARG A 365 -9.99 -13.58 -3.02
C ARG A 365 -9.41 -14.74 -2.20
N SER A 366 -9.11 -14.50 -0.94
CA SER A 366 -8.53 -15.48 0.00
C SER A 366 -9.35 -16.77 0.09
N GLU A 367 -10.66 -16.62 0.31
CA GLU A 367 -11.59 -17.72 0.46
C GLU A 367 -11.72 -18.54 -0.83
N VAL A 368 -11.86 -17.85 -1.97
CA VAL A 368 -12.09 -18.53 -3.25
C VAL A 368 -10.82 -19.21 -3.77
N ASP A 369 -9.66 -18.59 -3.61
CA ASP A 369 -8.40 -19.17 -4.04
C ASP A 369 -8.03 -20.40 -3.19
N ALA A 370 -8.25 -20.36 -1.87
CA ALA A 370 -8.04 -21.52 -0.99
C ALA A 370 -8.92 -22.72 -1.40
N VAL A 371 -10.20 -22.46 -1.67
CA VAL A 371 -11.15 -23.49 -2.09
C VAL A 371 -10.79 -24.08 -3.45
N LEU A 372 -10.47 -23.25 -4.44
CA LEU A 372 -10.15 -23.73 -5.79
C LEU A 372 -8.81 -24.45 -5.84
N ALA A 373 -7.81 -23.98 -5.07
CA ALA A 373 -6.54 -24.67 -4.90
C ALA A 373 -6.74 -26.11 -4.41
N GLU A 374 -7.49 -26.27 -3.32
CA GLU A 374 -7.84 -27.58 -2.75
C GLU A 374 -8.54 -28.47 -3.77
N ARG A 375 -9.57 -27.94 -4.44
CA ARG A 375 -10.40 -28.71 -5.38
C ARG A 375 -9.66 -29.13 -6.65
N LEU A 376 -8.73 -28.31 -7.12
CA LEU A 376 -7.98 -28.57 -8.34
C LEU A 376 -6.63 -29.25 -8.09
N GLY A 377 -6.29 -29.50 -6.82
CA GLY A 377 -5.01 -30.11 -6.43
C GLY A 377 -3.82 -29.22 -6.79
N ARG A 378 -3.96 -27.91 -6.65
CA ARG A 378 -2.95 -26.90 -6.97
C ARG A 378 -2.56 -26.15 -5.69
N ALA A 379 -1.34 -25.61 -5.64
CA ALA A 379 -0.98 -24.72 -4.55
C ALA A 379 -1.79 -23.42 -4.67
N PRO A 380 -2.34 -22.88 -3.55
CA PRO A 380 -2.96 -21.57 -3.59
C PRO A 380 -1.90 -20.55 -3.98
N PRO A 381 -2.22 -19.59 -4.85
CA PRO A 381 -1.35 -18.47 -5.10
C PRO A 381 -1.14 -17.72 -3.80
N ALA A 382 0.11 -17.39 -3.49
CA ALA A 382 0.39 -16.56 -2.35
C ALA A 382 0.15 -15.11 -2.73
N VAL A 383 -0.82 -14.48 -2.11
CA VAL A 383 -1.09 -13.05 -2.18
C VAL A 383 -1.69 -12.65 -0.85
N LEU A 384 -1.40 -11.44 -0.40
CA LEU A 384 -2.09 -10.83 0.72
C LEU A 384 -3.60 -10.94 0.54
N ASP A 385 -4.25 -11.46 1.56
CA ASP A 385 -5.69 -11.67 1.59
C ASP A 385 -6.48 -10.36 1.75
N ASP A 386 -5.86 -9.34 2.35
CA ASP A 386 -6.36 -7.98 2.46
C ASP A 386 -5.20 -6.98 2.27
N ALA A 387 -5.42 -5.95 1.44
CA ALA A 387 -4.46 -4.85 1.26
C ALA A 387 -4.20 -4.04 2.55
N ARG A 388 -5.10 -4.15 3.53
CA ARG A 388 -5.16 -3.29 4.72
C ARG A 388 -4.68 -4.01 5.99
N HIS A 389 -4.76 -5.33 6.01
CA HIS A 389 -4.48 -6.14 7.19
C HIS A 389 -3.58 -7.31 6.84
N LEU A 390 -2.53 -7.48 7.63
CA LEU A 390 -1.77 -8.72 7.66
C LEU A 390 -2.57 -9.71 8.48
N ALA A 391 -2.84 -10.90 7.95
CA ALA A 391 -3.37 -11.97 8.79
C ALA A 391 -2.26 -12.46 9.74
N ASP A 392 -2.62 -12.80 10.98
CA ASP A 392 -1.68 -13.19 12.04
C ASP A 392 -0.78 -14.39 11.66
N ASP A 393 -1.21 -15.21 10.71
CA ASP A 393 -0.51 -16.39 10.21
C ASP A 393 0.01 -16.27 8.78
N GLU A 394 -0.09 -15.08 8.17
CA GLU A 394 0.35 -14.89 6.81
C GLU A 394 1.88 -14.72 6.73
N PRO A 395 2.60 -15.60 6.02
CA PRO A 395 4.03 -15.44 5.87
C PRO A 395 4.31 -14.18 5.05
N LEU A 396 4.90 -13.19 5.69
CA LEU A 396 5.41 -11.99 5.03
C LEU A 396 6.59 -12.39 4.16
N ARG A 397 6.33 -12.63 2.88
CA ARG A 397 7.32 -13.12 1.93
C ARG A 397 8.42 -12.13 1.62
N GLY A 398 8.27 -10.87 2.02
CA GLY A 398 9.37 -9.93 1.98
C GLY A 398 10.13 -9.83 3.29
N ALA A 399 9.87 -10.64 4.33
CA ALA A 399 10.56 -10.50 5.62
C ALA A 399 12.09 -10.63 5.51
N GLU A 400 12.61 -11.41 4.54
CA GLU A 400 14.03 -11.44 4.22
C GLU A 400 14.57 -10.08 3.75
N TRP A 401 13.71 -9.24 3.15
CA TRP A 401 14.04 -7.89 2.73
C TRP A 401 14.19 -6.93 3.89
N ALA A 402 13.67 -7.23 5.08
CA ALA A 402 13.90 -6.40 6.26
C ALA A 402 15.41 -6.13 6.51
N GLY A 403 16.28 -7.10 6.19
CA GLY A 403 17.74 -6.95 6.29
C GLY A 403 18.41 -6.19 5.15
N PHE A 404 17.68 -5.88 4.07
CA PHE A 404 18.15 -5.14 2.89
C PHE A 404 17.50 -3.77 2.74
N VAL A 405 16.51 -3.45 3.58
CA VAL A 405 15.92 -2.12 3.64
C VAL A 405 17.00 -1.15 4.11
N ASP A 406 17.48 -0.34 3.17
CA ASP A 406 18.45 0.71 3.41
C ASP A 406 17.99 2.00 2.74
N CYS A 407 17.95 3.06 3.54
CA CYS A 407 17.63 4.38 3.06
C CYS A 407 18.89 5.21 2.77
N SER A 408 20.10 4.67 2.97
CA SER A 408 21.34 5.36 2.60
C SER A 408 21.39 5.52 1.06
N GLY A 409 21.35 6.78 0.63
CA GLY A 409 21.15 7.17 -0.77
C GLY A 409 22.34 6.88 -1.67
#